data_AF-A0A558G8V7-F1
#
_entry.id   AF-A0A558G8V7-F1
#
_cell.length_a   1.000
_cell.length_b   1.000
_cell.length_c   1.000
_cell.angle_alpha   90.00
_cell.angle_beta   90.00
_cell.angle_gamma   90.00
#
_symmetry.space_group_name_H-M   'P 1'
#
loop_
_entity.id
_entity.type
_entity.pdbx_description
1 polymer ?
#
loop_
_entity_poly.entity_id
_entity_poly.type
_entity_poly.pdbx_seq_one_letter_code
_entity_poly.pdbx_strand_id
1 'polypeptide(L)'
;APSLTVTNVSGRGSQPAKKSQWRGEEYTVDLHQKVKVECVVADIPADDVVDAIADAAQTGEKGDGKVFTLPVESAVQVRTGKTGRDAV
;
A
#
# COMPACT_ATOMS: atom_id res chain seq x y z
N ALA A 1 -7.57 17.99 -0.80
CA ALA A 1 -6.34 17.18 -0.83
C ALA A 1 -6.77 15.73 -1.05
N PRO A 2 -6.07 14.94 -1.87
CA PRO A 2 -6.39 13.53 -2.00
C PRO A 2 -6.29 12.87 -0.61
N SER A 3 -7.30 12.07 -0.26
CA SER A 3 -7.36 11.38 1.02
C SER A 3 -6.74 9.99 0.86
N LEU A 4 -5.78 9.67 1.72
CA LEU A 4 -5.17 8.35 1.81
C LEU A 4 -4.99 7.96 3.27
N THR A 5 -4.99 6.67 3.54
CA THR A 5 -4.64 6.10 4.84
C THR A 5 -3.34 5.32 4.70
N VAL A 6 -2.46 5.47 5.68
CA VAL A 6 -1.12 4.87 5.66
C VAL A 6 -0.94 4.04 6.92
N THR A 7 -0.55 2.77 6.74
CA THR A 7 -0.30 1.83 7.84
C THR A 7 1.07 1.17 7.68
N ASN A 8 1.88 1.17 8.74
CA ASN A 8 3.11 0.39 8.77
C ASN A 8 2.78 -1.10 8.90
N VAL A 9 3.36 -1.92 8.05
CA VAL A 9 3.14 -3.38 8.03
C VAL A 9 4.45 -4.13 7.88
N SER A 10 4.42 -5.43 8.15
CA SER A 10 5.54 -6.34 7.90
C SER A 10 5.14 -7.33 6.81
N GLY A 11 6.00 -7.56 5.81
CA GLY A 11 5.67 -8.42 4.68
C GLY A 11 6.87 -9.10 4.06
N ARG A 12 6.60 -10.18 3.32
CA ARG A 12 7.59 -10.92 2.53
C ARG A 12 7.08 -11.14 1.11
N GLY A 13 8.01 -11.39 0.19
CA GLY A 13 7.71 -11.66 -1.21
C GLY A 13 8.85 -12.45 -1.82
N SER A 14 9.20 -12.17 -3.08
CA SER A 14 10.32 -12.82 -3.76
C SER A 14 11.70 -12.27 -3.35
N GLN A 15 11.74 -11.28 -2.46
CA GLN A 15 12.97 -10.73 -1.91
C GLN A 15 13.64 -11.77 -1.00
N PRO A 16 14.97 -11.96 -1.08
CA PRO A 16 15.68 -12.91 -0.25
C PRO A 16 15.61 -12.50 1.23
N ALA A 17 15.52 -13.50 2.12
CA ALA A 17 15.53 -13.28 3.55
C ALA A 17 16.86 -12.64 3.97
N LYS A 18 16.80 -11.61 4.81
CA LYS A 18 18.00 -10.90 5.27
C LYS A 18 18.53 -11.53 6.54
N LYS A 19 19.74 -12.07 6.50
CA LYS A 19 20.46 -12.49 7.71
C LYS A 19 20.94 -11.25 8.45
N SER A 20 20.60 -11.14 9.74
CA SER A 20 21.07 -10.07 10.62
C SER A 20 21.67 -10.69 11.87
N GLN A 21 22.66 -10.04 12.47
CA GLN A 21 23.25 -10.49 13.73
C GLN A 21 22.66 -9.68 14.89
N TRP A 22 22.12 -10.37 15.89
CA TRP A 22 21.69 -9.74 17.14
C TRP A 22 22.45 -10.35 18.30
N ARG A 23 23.26 -9.54 18.99
CA ARG A 23 24.07 -9.96 20.15
C ARG A 23 24.93 -11.21 19.90
N GLY A 24 25.51 -11.31 18.71
CA GLY A 24 26.41 -12.41 18.35
C GLY A 24 25.72 -13.61 17.68
N GLU A 25 24.41 -13.75 17.82
CA GLU A 25 23.62 -14.81 17.17
C GLU A 25 23.08 -14.34 15.80
N GLU A 26 23.19 -15.20 14.79
CA GLU A 26 22.54 -14.97 13.48
C GLU A 26 21.05 -15.26 13.59
N TYR A 27 20.24 -14.30 13.15
CA TYR A 27 18.80 -14.46 12.98
C TYR A 27 18.40 -14.12 11.55
N THR A 28 17.45 -14.88 11.01
CA THR A 28 16.88 -14.63 9.69
C THR A 28 15.68 -13.71 9.84
N VAL A 29 15.75 -12.52 9.25
CA VAL A 29 14.63 -11.60 9.15
C VAL A 29 13.80 -12.03 7.94
N ASP A 30 12.68 -12.72 8.20
CA ASP A 30 11.77 -13.20 7.16
C ASP A 30 10.76 -12.12 6.72
N LEU A 31 10.38 -11.22 7.63
CA LEU A 31 9.44 -10.14 7.34
C LEU A 31 10.17 -8.79 7.31
N HIS A 32 10.05 -8.09 6.20
CA HIS A 32 10.62 -6.76 6.04
C HIS A 32 9.54 -5.71 6.32
N GLN A 33 9.95 -4.58 6.89
CA GLN A 33 9.06 -3.44 7.08
C GLN A 33 8.62 -2.90 5.71
N LYS A 34 7.33 -2.64 5.58
CA LYS A 34 6.68 -2.07 4.39
C LYS A 34 5.61 -1.07 4.84
N VAL A 35 5.15 -0.26 3.88
CA VAL A 35 4.05 0.68 4.08
C VAL A 35 2.88 0.20 3.24
N LYS A 36 1.71 0.06 3.86
CA LYS A 36 0.44 -0.11 3.16
C LYS A 36 -0.19 1.28 2.97
N VAL A 37 -0.45 1.64 1.72
CA VAL A 37 -1.21 2.83 1.36
C VAL A 37 -2.57 2.38 0.85
N GLU A 38 -3.63 2.94 1.43
CA GLU A 38 -5.01 2.70 1.02
C GLU A 38 -5.61 4.02 0.55
N CYS A 39 -6.03 4.07 -0.72
CA CYS A 39 -6.80 5.18 -1.28
C CYS A 39 -8.05 4.66 -1.98
N VAL A 40 -9.17 5.33 -1.75
CA VAL A 40 -10.41 5.12 -2.50
C VAL A 40 -10.53 6.26 -3.48
N VAL A 41 -10.84 5.95 -4.75
CA VAL A 41 -11.01 6.95 -5.80
C VAL A 41 -12.31 6.70 -6.56
N ALA A 42 -12.94 7.78 -7.03
CA ALA A 42 -14.20 7.74 -7.76
C ALA A 42 -14.10 8.46 -9.11
N ASP A 43 -13.77 9.76 -9.09
CA ASP A 43 -13.71 10.58 -10.32
C ASP A 43 -12.40 10.38 -11.11
N ILE A 44 -11.32 10.01 -10.40
CA ILE A 44 -10.04 9.67 -11.02
C ILE A 44 -10.09 8.18 -11.37
N PRO A 45 -9.77 7.79 -12.62
CA PRO A 45 -9.65 6.39 -12.99
C PRO A 45 -8.69 5.65 -12.05
N ALA A 46 -9.09 4.47 -11.58
CA ALA A 46 -8.26 3.67 -10.68
C ALA A 46 -6.92 3.30 -11.33
N ASP A 47 -6.91 3.06 -12.65
CA ASP A 47 -5.72 2.69 -13.40
C ASP A 47 -4.68 3.82 -13.41
N ASP A 48 -5.09 5.09 -13.59
CA ASP A 48 -4.19 6.25 -13.52
C ASP A 48 -3.48 6.36 -12.16
N VAL A 49 -4.19 6.00 -11.09
CA VAL A 49 -3.63 6.00 -9.72
C VAL A 49 -2.68 4.83 -9.51
N VAL A 50 -3.01 3.66 -10.06
CA VAL A 50 -2.15 2.47 -10.03
C VAL A 50 -0.84 2.77 -10.75
N ASP A 51 -0.89 3.34 -11.94
CA ASP A 51 0.28 3.70 -12.74
C ASP A 51 1.15 4.73 -12.01
N ALA A 52 0.54 5.79 -11.46
CA ALA A 52 1.27 6.80 -10.69
C ALA A 52 1.97 6.21 -9.44
N ILE A 53 1.31 5.28 -8.73
CA ILE A 53 1.93 4.60 -7.58
C ILE A 53 3.06 3.67 -8.03
N ALA A 54 2.84 2.90 -9.10
CA ALA A 54 3.83 1.97 -9.62
C ALA A 54 5.09 2.71 -10.06
N ASP A 55 4.94 3.76 -10.87
CA ASP A 55 6.06 4.58 -11.37
C ASP A 55 6.85 5.23 -10.22
N ALA A 56 6.15 5.76 -9.21
CA ALA A 56 6.80 6.43 -8.09
C ALA A 56 7.48 5.47 -7.09
N ALA A 57 6.95 4.26 -6.93
CA ALA A 57 7.45 3.27 -5.96
C ALA A 57 8.45 2.28 -6.55
N GLN A 58 8.57 2.20 -7.89
CA GLN A 58 9.46 1.28 -8.56
C GLN A 58 10.94 1.66 -8.35
N THR A 59 11.71 0.72 -7.84
CA THR A 59 13.18 0.79 -7.77
C THR A 59 13.85 -0.15 -8.75
N GLY A 60 13.10 -1.16 -9.26
CA GLY A 60 13.62 -2.23 -10.11
C GLY A 60 14.15 -3.43 -9.31
N GLU A 61 14.20 -3.33 -7.98
CA GLU A 61 14.70 -4.37 -7.10
C GLU A 61 13.59 -5.27 -6.55
N LYS A 62 13.97 -6.48 -6.15
CA LYS A 62 13.02 -7.41 -5.51
C LYS A 62 12.55 -6.81 -4.19
N GLY A 63 11.24 -6.59 -4.08
CA GLY A 63 10.61 -6.11 -2.86
C GLY A 63 9.87 -4.77 -3.01
N ASP A 64 9.82 -4.19 -4.22
CA ASP A 64 9.05 -2.98 -4.53
C ASP A 64 7.57 -3.08 -4.09
N GLY A 65 7.01 -4.28 -4.08
CA GLY A 65 5.69 -4.56 -3.52
C GLY A 65 4.70 -4.92 -4.59
N LYS A 66 3.42 -4.60 -4.33
CA LYS A 66 2.28 -4.85 -5.22
C LYS A 66 1.23 -3.78 -4.98
N VAL A 67 0.52 -3.42 -6.05
CA VAL A 67 -0.69 -2.62 -5.99
C VAL A 67 -1.87 -3.54 -6.27
N PHE A 68 -2.94 -3.42 -5.49
CA PHE A 68 -4.16 -4.19 -5.67
C PHE A 68 -5.33 -3.22 -5.82
N THR A 69 -6.18 -3.47 -6.81
CA THR A 69 -7.47 -2.78 -6.97
C THR A 69 -8.58 -3.66 -6.44
N LEU A 70 -9.45 -3.09 -5.61
CA LEU A 70 -10.61 -3.78 -5.07
C LEU A 70 -11.87 -2.94 -5.37
N PRO A 71 -12.99 -3.57 -5.75
CA PRO A 71 -14.24 -2.84 -5.92
C PRO A 71 -14.75 -2.35 -4.55
N VAL A 72 -15.22 -1.10 -4.52
CA VAL A 72 -15.92 -0.52 -3.36
C VAL A 72 -17.38 -0.33 -3.73
N GLU A 73 -18.26 -1.08 -3.09
CA GLU A 73 -19.71 -1.04 -3.38
C GLU A 73 -20.37 0.24 -2.87
N SER A 74 -19.91 0.78 -1.74
CA SER A 74 -20.46 2.00 -1.16
C SER A 74 -19.43 2.75 -0.31
N ALA A 75 -19.60 4.07 -0.21
CA ALA A 75 -18.83 4.94 0.65
C ALA A 75 -19.76 5.94 1.35
N VAL A 76 -19.40 6.35 2.56
CA VAL A 76 -20.13 7.36 3.35
C VAL A 76 -19.14 8.30 4.00
N GLN A 77 -19.30 9.61 3.77
CA GLN A 77 -18.51 10.62 4.45
C GLN A 77 -19.13 10.94 5.80
N VAL A 78 -18.52 10.45 6.89
CA VAL A 78 -19.06 10.54 8.27
C VAL A 78 -19.50 11.95 8.67
N ARG A 79 -18.72 12.98 8.31
CA ARG A 79 -19.01 14.37 8.70
C ARG A 79 -20.29 14.93 8.06
N THR A 80 -20.59 14.55 6.82
CA THR A 80 -21.65 15.19 6.01
C THR A 80 -22.80 14.25 5.67
N GLY A 81 -22.61 12.93 5.84
CA GLY A 81 -23.57 11.91 5.44
C GLY A 81 -23.66 11.68 3.92
N LYS A 82 -22.83 12.37 3.11
CA LYS A 82 -22.77 12.11 1.66
C LYS A 82 -22.40 10.67 1.39
N THR A 83 -22.95 10.10 0.32
CA THR A 83 -22.76 8.69 -0.05
C THR A 83 -22.28 8.53 -1.49
N GLY A 84 -21.77 7.34 -1.81
CA GLY A 84 -21.34 7.00 -3.16
C GLY A 84 -20.13 7.82 -3.59
N ARG A 85 -20.11 8.27 -4.85
CA ARG A 85 -18.97 9.02 -5.41
C ARG A 85 -18.73 10.35 -4.69
N ASP A 86 -19.80 11.05 -4.28
CA ASP A 86 -19.70 12.34 -3.57
C ASP A 86 -19.08 12.25 -2.17
N ALA A 87 -18.91 11.03 -1.65
CA ALA A 87 -18.29 10.77 -0.35
C ALA A 87 -16.76 10.66 -0.43
N VAL A 88 -16.23 10.41 -1.63
CA VAL A 88 -14.81 10.13 -1.92
C VAL A 88 -14.17 11.37 -2.51
#